data_AF-A0A2N7Y553-F1
#
_entry.id   AF-A0A2N7Y553-F1
#
_cell.length_a   1.000
_cell.length_b   1.000
_cell.length_c   1.000
_cell.angle_alpha   90.00
_cell.angle_beta   90.00
_cell.angle_gamma   90.00
#
_symmetry.space_group_name_H-M   'P 1'
#
loop_
_entity.id
_entity.type
_entity.pdbx_description
1 polymer ?
#
loop_
_entity_poly.entity_id
_entity_poly.type
_entity_poly.pdbx_seq_one_letter_code
_entity_poly.pdbx_strand_id
1 'polypeptide(L)'
;MTPYLVTEFQRETLSALIRECFGYEYLQIFDKEQVKYLYNYLSSLGAKSILLEPRYTDRDFLEDYSRYYVKRFRNDGGVCGRLHFFNCKLDHKSLDKMMLGIKQEDLTADQQQDIEPEDLTGEVLQSSYLGFVLIKPLSKTFIGKTCLRITGEPGTGPGTKKKISKRYDVNLFGIKLHVDSIAFQEQDKVVAACATTAIWTALHALPGRDVKSIPSCSEITIAALNFADGSNNGFPNKHLTHKQIQRSLDVEGLRYHSSALTSATKKWFQSYISAHIDSDLPIICGFHADSDTHSTRIRTVIPR
;
A
#
# COMPACT_ATOMS: atom_id res chain seq x y z
N MET A 1 -8.79 28.20 -4.04
CA MET A 1 -8.43 27.54 -2.77
C MET A 1 -7.75 26.23 -3.12
N THR A 2 -6.52 26.06 -2.69
CA THR A 2 -5.76 24.82 -2.88
C THR A 2 -6.49 23.68 -2.14
N PRO A 3 -6.86 22.58 -2.82
CA PRO A 3 -7.77 21.57 -2.28
C PRO A 3 -7.02 20.53 -1.43
N TYR A 4 -6.16 20.97 -0.52
CA TYR A 4 -5.37 20.08 0.32
C TYR A 4 -5.35 20.58 1.76
N LEU A 5 -5.16 19.66 2.72
CA LEU A 5 -5.03 19.99 4.14
C LEU A 5 -3.68 19.53 4.65
N VAL A 6 -2.96 20.39 5.38
CA VAL A 6 -1.67 20.05 5.99
C VAL A 6 -1.78 20.25 7.49
N THR A 7 -1.40 19.24 8.25
CA THR A 7 -1.46 19.27 9.72
C THR A 7 -0.24 18.56 10.32
N GLU A 8 0.02 18.82 11.59
CA GLU A 8 1.03 18.09 12.35
C GLU A 8 0.64 16.61 12.47
N PHE A 9 1.64 15.72 12.44
CA PHE A 9 1.42 14.29 12.65
C PHE A 9 1.15 14.01 14.13
N GLN A 10 -0.13 13.85 14.44
CA GLN A 10 -0.64 13.47 15.76
C GLN A 10 -1.72 12.41 15.60
N ARG A 11 -2.09 11.76 16.70
CA ARG A 11 -3.11 10.71 16.69
C ARG A 11 -4.47 11.31 16.28
N GLU A 12 -4.79 12.46 16.86
CA GLU A 12 -6.05 13.17 16.69
C GLU A 12 -6.19 13.67 15.25
N THR A 13 -5.12 14.25 14.70
CA THR A 13 -5.09 14.78 13.32
C THR A 13 -5.16 13.66 12.29
N LEU A 14 -4.45 12.55 12.47
CA LEU A 14 -4.58 11.38 11.59
C LEU A 14 -6.02 10.86 11.59
N SER A 15 -6.67 10.78 12.77
CA SER A 15 -8.07 10.37 12.81
C SER A 15 -8.98 11.35 12.08
N ALA A 16 -8.78 12.65 12.28
CA ALA A 16 -9.61 13.68 11.68
C ALA A 16 -9.49 13.69 10.15
N LEU A 17 -8.27 13.59 9.62
CA LEU A 17 -8.03 13.55 8.18
C LEU A 17 -8.61 12.28 7.53
N ILE A 18 -8.53 11.14 8.21
CA ILE A 18 -9.21 9.93 7.73
C ILE A 18 -10.72 10.17 7.71
N ARG A 19 -11.33 10.71 8.78
CA ARG A 19 -12.79 11.02 8.82
C ARG A 19 -13.23 11.96 7.70
N GLU A 20 -12.41 12.96 7.38
CA GLU A 20 -12.69 13.90 6.29
C GLU A 20 -12.86 13.21 4.94
N CYS A 21 -12.25 12.03 4.75
CA CYS A 21 -12.43 11.21 3.55
C CYS A 21 -13.77 10.44 3.49
N PHE A 22 -14.49 10.29 4.61
CA PHE A 22 -15.69 9.44 4.73
C PHE A 22 -16.99 10.19 5.04
N GLY A 23 -16.90 11.40 5.58
CA GLY A 23 -18.02 12.00 6.30
C GLY A 23 -18.17 11.44 7.72
N TYR A 24 -18.73 12.25 8.62
CA TYR A 24 -18.59 12.19 10.08
C TYR A 24 -19.21 10.97 10.82
N GLU A 25 -19.64 9.91 10.13
CA GLU A 25 -20.35 8.78 10.75
C GLU A 25 -19.46 7.72 11.44
N TYR A 26 -18.12 7.87 11.41
CA TYR A 26 -17.18 6.94 12.06
C TYR A 26 -16.51 7.55 13.31
N LEU A 27 -17.08 7.29 14.49
CA LEU A 27 -16.60 7.85 15.76
C LEU A 27 -15.33 7.17 16.33
N GLN A 28 -14.92 5.99 15.84
CA GLN A 28 -13.90 5.14 16.46
C GLN A 28 -12.84 4.60 15.47
N ILE A 29 -12.23 5.47 14.67
CA ILE A 29 -11.21 5.07 13.67
C ILE A 29 -9.98 4.41 14.32
N PHE A 30 -9.55 4.86 15.49
CA PHE A 30 -8.36 4.32 16.18
C PHE A 30 -8.58 2.98 16.88
N ASP A 31 -9.80 2.48 16.97
CA ASP A 31 -10.03 1.13 17.50
C ASP A 31 -9.59 0.05 16.51
N LYS A 32 -9.35 0.46 15.26
CA LYS A 32 -8.80 -0.37 14.21
C LYS A 32 -7.29 -0.59 14.40
N GLU A 33 -6.89 -1.84 14.61
CA GLU A 33 -5.48 -2.24 14.77
C GLU A 33 -4.58 -1.78 13.62
N GLN A 34 -5.09 -1.78 12.39
CA GLN A 34 -4.35 -1.31 11.22
C GLN A 34 -3.98 0.18 11.33
N VAL A 35 -4.86 1.02 11.89
CA VAL A 35 -4.59 2.46 12.09
C VAL A 35 -3.58 2.66 13.22
N LYS A 36 -3.70 1.89 14.32
CA LYS A 36 -2.70 1.90 15.41
C LYS A 36 -1.32 1.50 14.90
N TYR A 37 -1.24 0.42 14.11
CA TYR A 37 0.00 -0.03 13.49
C TYR A 37 0.58 1.05 12.58
N LEU A 38 -0.23 1.63 11.69
CA LEU A 38 0.18 2.70 10.80
C LEU A 38 0.77 3.90 11.57
N TYR A 39 0.07 4.35 12.62
CA TYR A 39 0.53 5.45 13.45
C TYR A 39 1.86 5.14 14.13
N ASN A 40 2.00 3.96 14.75
CA ASN A 40 3.24 3.55 15.41
C ASN A 40 4.40 3.41 14.41
N TYR A 41 4.12 2.86 13.23
CA TYR A 41 5.11 2.69 12.17
C TYR A 41 5.62 4.05 11.67
N LEU A 42 4.73 4.98 11.36
CA LEU A 42 5.09 6.34 10.93
C LEU A 42 5.78 7.13 12.04
N SER A 43 5.37 6.95 13.29
CA SER A 43 6.06 7.52 14.47
C SER A 43 7.51 7.01 14.54
N SER A 44 7.73 5.72 14.31
CA SER A 44 9.07 5.12 14.30
C SER A 44 9.95 5.64 13.15
N LEU A 45 9.33 6.12 12.06
CA LEU A 45 10.00 6.79 10.95
C LEU A 45 10.25 8.29 11.18
N GLY A 46 9.79 8.82 12.32
CA GLY A 46 9.92 10.25 12.66
C GLY A 46 8.97 11.14 11.87
N ALA A 47 7.77 10.67 11.52
CA ALA A 47 6.76 11.50 10.87
C ALA A 47 6.41 12.73 11.72
N LYS A 48 6.37 13.90 11.08
CA LYS A 48 6.08 15.20 11.71
C LYS A 48 4.88 15.90 11.09
N SER A 49 4.56 15.64 9.83
CA SER A 49 3.43 16.26 9.15
C SER A 49 2.66 15.28 8.27
N ILE A 50 1.38 15.58 8.07
CA ILE A 50 0.45 14.86 7.20
C ILE A 50 -0.13 15.85 6.20
N LEU A 51 -0.12 15.51 4.92
CA LEU A 51 -0.84 16.22 3.87
C LEU A 51 -1.94 15.33 3.31
N LEU A 52 -3.17 15.84 3.24
CA LEU A 52 -4.32 15.17 2.63
C LEU A 52 -4.61 15.74 1.25
N GLU A 53 -4.63 14.86 0.26
CA GLU A 53 -5.33 15.03 -1.02
C GLU A 53 -6.73 14.42 -0.88
N PRO A 54 -7.80 15.20 -0.64
CA PRO A 54 -9.13 14.69 -0.32
C PRO A 54 -9.83 14.03 -1.52
N ARG A 55 -9.39 14.33 -2.74
CA ARG A 55 -10.00 13.81 -3.98
C ARG A 55 -8.94 13.26 -4.92
N TYR A 56 -8.58 12.00 -4.70
CA TYR A 56 -7.62 11.24 -5.47
C TYR A 56 -8.30 10.10 -6.24
N THR A 57 -8.04 10.01 -7.54
CA THR A 57 -8.51 8.90 -8.38
C THR A 57 -7.42 7.83 -8.42
N ASP A 58 -7.60 6.78 -7.63
CA ASP A 58 -6.74 5.60 -7.70
C ASP A 58 -7.23 4.63 -8.78
N ARG A 59 -6.31 4.16 -9.63
CA ARG A 59 -6.64 3.25 -10.72
C ARG A 59 -7.12 1.89 -10.20
N ASP A 60 -6.44 1.33 -9.20
CA ASP A 60 -6.73 -0.03 -8.71
C ASP A 60 -8.12 -0.05 -8.04
N PHE A 61 -8.41 0.95 -7.20
CA PHE A 61 -9.72 1.09 -6.56
C PHE A 61 -10.82 1.47 -7.54
N LEU A 62 -10.55 2.31 -8.54
CA LEU A 62 -11.56 2.66 -9.56
C LEU A 62 -12.02 1.41 -10.33
N GLU A 63 -11.09 0.50 -10.62
CA GLU A 63 -11.40 -0.79 -11.26
C GLU A 63 -12.22 -1.69 -10.33
N ASP A 64 -11.82 -1.83 -9.07
CA ASP A 64 -12.59 -2.58 -8.07
C ASP A 64 -13.99 -1.98 -7.87
N TYR A 65 -14.10 -0.65 -7.90
CA TYR A 65 -15.35 0.08 -7.79
C TYR A 65 -16.28 -0.19 -8.97
N SER A 66 -15.77 -0.07 -10.21
CA SER A 66 -16.57 -0.26 -11.42
C SER A 66 -17.12 -1.69 -11.53
N ARG A 67 -16.33 -2.70 -11.13
CA ARG A 67 -16.72 -4.11 -11.25
C ARG A 67 -17.68 -4.55 -10.15
N TYR A 68 -17.47 -4.05 -8.93
CA TYR A 68 -18.18 -4.54 -7.75
C TYR A 68 -18.96 -3.45 -7.02
N TYR A 69 -18.29 -2.41 -6.49
CA TYR A 69 -18.93 -1.51 -5.52
C TYR A 69 -20.01 -0.60 -6.10
N VAL A 70 -19.95 -0.27 -7.40
CA VAL A 70 -20.99 0.55 -8.07
C VAL A 70 -22.38 -0.10 -8.00
N LYS A 71 -22.44 -1.43 -7.87
CA LYS A 71 -23.69 -2.21 -7.82
C LYS A 71 -24.26 -2.32 -6.40
N ARG A 72 -23.57 -1.78 -5.39
CA ARG A 72 -23.95 -1.92 -3.97
C ARG A 72 -24.81 -0.74 -3.52
N PHE A 73 -25.82 -1.01 -2.68
CA PHE A 73 -26.53 0.04 -1.94
C PHE A 73 -25.58 0.80 -1.02
N ARG A 74 -25.74 2.13 -0.95
CA ARG A 74 -24.83 3.08 -0.28
C ARG A 74 -23.42 3.04 -0.91
N ASN A 75 -23.33 3.52 -2.16
CA ASN A 75 -22.05 3.68 -2.84
C ASN A 75 -21.43 5.03 -2.48
N ASP A 76 -20.43 5.03 -1.60
CA ASP A 76 -19.76 6.27 -1.14
C ASP A 76 -18.81 6.87 -2.22
N GLY A 77 -18.99 6.50 -3.49
CA GLY A 77 -18.25 6.98 -4.65
C GLY A 77 -17.00 6.16 -4.99
N GLY A 78 -16.38 6.50 -6.13
CA GLY A 78 -15.14 5.90 -6.63
C GLY A 78 -13.88 6.74 -6.36
N VAL A 79 -14.01 7.83 -5.60
CA VAL A 79 -12.92 8.79 -5.32
C VAL A 79 -12.35 8.51 -3.95
N CYS A 80 -11.03 8.38 -3.84
CA CYS A 80 -10.31 8.14 -2.60
C CYS A 80 -9.76 9.43 -2.00
N GLY A 81 -9.38 9.39 -0.73
CA GLY A 81 -8.38 10.31 -0.18
C GLY A 81 -6.97 9.73 -0.32
N ARG A 82 -5.95 10.57 -0.42
CA ARG A 82 -4.54 10.16 -0.33
C ARG A 82 -3.83 10.98 0.74
N LEU A 83 -3.31 10.29 1.75
CA LEU A 83 -2.52 10.87 2.82
C LEU A 83 -1.04 10.73 2.49
N HIS A 84 -0.29 11.81 2.66
CA HIS A 84 1.16 11.89 2.51
C HIS A 84 1.79 12.16 3.86
N PHE A 85 2.94 11.54 4.11
CA PHE A 85 3.64 11.67 5.37
C PHE A 85 5.06 12.18 5.15
N PHE A 86 5.51 13.09 6.00
CA PHE A 86 6.85 13.68 5.93
C PHE A 86 7.51 13.74 7.30
N ASN A 87 8.84 13.61 7.35
CA ASN A 87 9.64 13.74 8.57
C ASN A 87 10.09 15.20 8.87
N CYS A 88 9.65 16.15 8.05
CA CYS A 88 9.80 17.58 8.27
C CYS A 88 8.46 18.20 8.69
N LYS A 89 8.52 19.37 9.33
CA LYS A 89 7.32 20.19 9.54
C LYS A 89 6.93 20.78 8.18
N LEU A 90 5.64 20.72 7.88
CA LEU A 90 5.05 21.34 6.70
C LEU A 90 3.89 22.21 7.15
N ASP A 91 3.70 23.34 6.48
CA ASP A 91 2.56 24.21 6.66
C ASP A 91 2.04 24.68 5.28
N HIS A 92 0.86 25.30 5.28
CA HIS A 92 0.25 25.80 4.05
C HIS A 92 1.08 26.89 3.39
N LYS A 93 1.71 27.77 4.17
CA LYS A 93 2.47 28.92 3.65
C LYS A 93 3.70 28.46 2.85
N SER A 94 4.48 27.53 3.41
CA SER A 94 5.69 26.98 2.81
C SER A 94 5.37 26.19 1.53
N LEU A 95 4.31 25.39 1.54
CA LEU A 95 3.88 24.65 0.35
C LEU A 95 3.34 25.59 -0.74
N ASP A 96 2.50 26.57 -0.41
CA ASP A 96 1.98 27.51 -1.40
C ASP A 96 3.10 28.35 -2.04
N LYS A 97 4.09 28.81 -1.25
CA LYS A 97 5.29 29.48 -1.78
C LYS A 97 6.05 28.59 -2.76
N MET A 98 6.27 27.33 -2.39
CA MET A 98 6.94 26.34 -3.25
C MET A 98 6.16 26.10 -4.56
N MET A 99 4.83 25.97 -4.50
CA MET A 99 3.98 25.71 -5.67
C MET A 99 3.90 26.89 -6.62
N LEU A 100 3.89 28.12 -6.09
CA LEU A 100 3.86 29.35 -6.88
C LEU A 100 5.24 29.71 -7.45
N GLY A 101 6.31 28.99 -7.06
CA GLY A 101 7.67 29.26 -7.49
C GLY A 101 8.18 30.64 -7.07
N ILE A 102 7.59 31.22 -6.01
CA ILE A 102 7.97 32.53 -5.49
C ILE A 102 9.36 32.37 -4.89
N LYS A 103 10.35 33.00 -5.52
CA LYS A 103 11.71 33.06 -4.98
C LYS A 103 11.76 34.13 -3.90
N GLN A 104 12.65 33.98 -2.91
CA GLN A 104 12.87 35.00 -1.88
C GLN A 104 13.16 36.40 -2.45
N GLU A 105 13.74 36.45 -3.65
CA GLU A 105 14.07 37.66 -4.41
C GLU A 105 12.83 38.45 -4.88
N ASP A 106 11.67 37.80 -5.03
CA ASP A 106 10.41 38.39 -5.51
C ASP A 106 9.50 38.90 -4.36
N LEU A 107 9.91 38.69 -3.10
CA LEU A 107 9.15 39.11 -1.91
C LEU A 107 9.46 40.58 -1.56
N THR A 108 8.44 41.33 -1.15
CA THR A 108 8.62 42.72 -0.68
C THR A 108 9.35 42.78 0.67
N ALA A 109 9.97 43.92 1.00
CA ALA A 109 10.72 44.11 2.25
C ALA A 109 9.93 43.76 3.53
N ASP A 110 8.61 43.97 3.52
CA ASP A 110 7.70 43.61 4.62
C ASP A 110 7.48 42.09 4.76
N GLN A 111 7.72 41.30 3.70
CA GLN A 111 7.59 39.83 3.68
C GLN A 111 8.91 39.13 4.02
N GLN A 112 10.00 39.87 4.15
CA GLN A 112 11.35 39.37 4.47
C GLN A 112 11.61 39.28 5.98
N GLN A 113 10.75 39.84 6.84
CA GLN A 113 10.91 39.80 8.30
C GLN A 113 10.47 38.47 8.97
N ASP A 114 9.70 37.61 8.29
CA ASP A 114 9.18 36.33 8.83
C ASP A 114 9.92 35.09 8.27
N ILE A 115 11.20 35.22 7.88
CA ILE A 115 11.94 34.12 7.23
C ILE A 115 12.57 33.20 8.27
N GLU A 116 11.96 32.02 8.47
CA GLU A 116 12.62 30.85 9.06
C GLU A 116 13.67 30.29 8.07
N PRO A 117 14.79 29.70 8.54
CA PRO A 117 16.06 29.68 7.80
C PRO A 117 16.18 28.75 6.59
N GLU A 118 15.16 27.99 6.22
CA GLU A 118 15.25 27.06 5.07
C GLU A 118 13.96 27.12 4.24
N ASP A 119 14.05 27.72 3.05
CA ASP A 119 12.98 27.62 2.06
C ASP A 119 12.72 26.15 1.72
N LEU A 120 11.46 25.74 1.78
CA LEU A 120 11.06 24.38 1.43
C LEU A 120 11.30 24.14 -0.07
N THR A 121 12.32 23.34 -0.40
CA THR A 121 12.62 22.94 -1.79
C THR A 121 12.07 21.55 -2.12
N GLY A 122 12.02 21.21 -3.41
CA GLY A 122 11.62 19.87 -3.85
C GLY A 122 12.56 18.77 -3.38
N GLU A 123 13.85 19.06 -3.23
CA GLU A 123 14.85 18.13 -2.71
C GLU A 123 14.66 17.87 -1.23
N VAL A 124 14.44 18.94 -0.44
CA VAL A 124 14.10 18.83 0.98
C VAL A 124 12.83 18.01 1.15
N LEU A 125 11.78 18.31 0.37
CA LEU A 125 10.51 17.58 0.41
C LEU A 125 10.66 16.09 0.04
N GLN A 126 11.47 15.77 -0.97
CA GLN A 126 11.76 14.38 -1.34
C GLN A 126 12.54 13.64 -0.24
N SER A 127 13.57 14.28 0.34
CA SER A 127 14.36 13.66 1.39
C SER A 127 13.51 13.34 2.63
N SER A 128 12.52 14.19 2.91
CA SER A 128 11.61 14.05 4.04
C SER A 128 10.41 13.13 3.78
N TYR A 129 10.12 12.79 2.52
CA TYR A 129 8.92 12.04 2.14
C TYR A 129 8.94 10.57 2.62
N LEU A 130 8.01 10.23 3.50
CA LEU A 130 7.89 8.90 4.10
C LEU A 130 6.94 7.98 3.31
N GLY A 131 6.22 8.49 2.33
CA GLY A 131 5.30 7.72 1.49
C GLY A 131 3.84 8.16 1.65
N PHE A 132 2.92 7.30 1.21
CA PHE A 132 1.49 7.59 1.17
C PHE A 132 0.62 6.41 1.61
N VAL A 133 -0.61 6.75 2.01
CA VAL A 133 -1.71 5.82 2.28
C VAL A 133 -2.93 6.29 1.50
N LEU A 134 -3.52 5.40 0.70
CA LEU A 134 -4.85 5.62 0.15
C LEU A 134 -5.94 5.30 1.16
N ILE A 135 -6.96 6.14 1.15
CA ILE A 135 -8.15 6.03 1.98
C ILE A 135 -9.33 5.82 1.03
N LYS A 136 -9.71 4.54 0.86
CA LYS A 136 -10.83 4.10 0.02
C LYS A 136 -12.15 4.49 0.70
N PRO A 137 -13.17 4.97 -0.02
CA PRO A 137 -14.51 5.28 0.50
C PRO A 137 -15.29 4.00 0.85
N LEU A 138 -14.76 3.21 1.79
CA LEU A 138 -15.35 1.97 2.30
C LEU A 138 -15.41 2.04 3.82
N SER A 139 -16.61 1.89 4.39
CA SER A 139 -16.83 1.97 5.85
C SER A 139 -15.93 1.06 6.70
N LYS A 140 -15.58 -0.16 6.24
CA LYS A 140 -14.84 -1.14 7.05
C LYS A 140 -13.35 -1.24 6.70
N THR A 141 -13.06 -1.43 5.42
CA THR A 141 -11.73 -1.76 4.91
C THR A 141 -11.19 -0.62 4.08
N PHE A 142 -11.05 0.54 4.71
CA PHE A 142 -10.73 1.79 4.04
C PHE A 142 -9.24 1.95 3.70
N ILE A 143 -8.33 1.24 4.35
CA ILE A 143 -6.89 1.40 4.06
C ILE A 143 -6.61 0.73 2.70
N GLY A 144 -6.38 1.56 1.69
CA GLY A 144 -6.05 1.15 0.33
C GLY A 144 -4.55 0.96 0.15
N LYS A 145 -4.12 1.11 -1.12
CA LYS A 145 -2.71 1.06 -1.50
C LYS A 145 -1.88 1.98 -0.62
N THR A 146 -0.95 1.38 0.09
CA THR A 146 -0.07 2.01 1.06
C THR A 146 1.35 1.69 0.65
N CYS A 147 2.15 2.72 0.39
CA CYS A 147 3.56 2.60 0.08
C CYS A 147 4.31 3.53 1.04
N LEU A 148 5.01 2.94 2.01
CA LEU A 148 5.73 3.68 3.04
C LEU A 148 7.19 3.29 3.01
N ARG A 149 8.06 4.24 3.36
CA ARG A 149 9.50 4.03 3.49
C ARG A 149 9.74 2.83 4.41
N ILE A 150 10.59 1.92 3.97
CA ILE A 150 10.94 0.73 4.74
C ILE A 150 11.91 1.14 5.85
N THR A 151 11.60 0.76 7.10
CA THR A 151 12.48 1.04 8.26
C THR A 151 13.73 0.17 8.25
N GLY A 152 14.83 0.67 8.84
CA GLY A 152 16.08 -0.05 9.01
C GLY A 152 16.89 -0.21 7.73
N GLU A 153 18.10 -0.78 7.83
CA GLU A 153 18.92 -0.99 6.64
C GLU A 153 18.23 -2.01 5.71
N PRO A 154 18.24 -1.77 4.38
CA PRO A 154 17.66 -2.67 3.40
C PRO A 154 18.31 -4.06 3.39
N GLY A 155 19.44 -4.22 4.11
CA GLY A 155 20.16 -5.47 4.28
C GLY A 155 20.81 -5.87 2.97
N THR A 156 22.00 -5.36 2.69
CA THR A 156 22.79 -5.74 1.53
C THR A 156 23.98 -6.59 1.98
N GLY A 157 24.11 -7.79 1.41
CA GLY A 157 25.26 -8.67 1.63
C GLY A 157 25.06 -9.78 2.69
N PRO A 158 26.08 -10.66 2.85
CA PRO A 158 25.98 -11.86 3.68
C PRO A 158 25.64 -11.54 5.15
N GLY A 159 24.69 -12.28 5.73
CA GLY A 159 24.29 -12.14 7.13
C GLY A 159 23.28 -11.03 7.42
N THR A 160 22.87 -10.26 6.41
CA THR A 160 21.83 -9.24 6.54
C THR A 160 20.43 -9.79 6.25
N LYS A 161 19.38 -9.12 6.73
CA LYS A 161 17.99 -9.46 6.40
C LYS A 161 17.53 -8.58 5.26
N LYS A 162 17.75 -9.03 4.02
CA LYS A 162 17.32 -8.30 2.83
C LYS A 162 15.81 -8.07 2.86
N LYS A 163 15.37 -6.90 2.41
CA LYS A 163 13.96 -6.56 2.21
C LYS A 163 13.74 -6.26 0.74
N ILE A 164 12.75 -6.90 0.12
CA ILE A 164 12.35 -6.56 -1.24
C ILE A 164 11.69 -5.19 -1.22
N SER A 165 12.11 -4.31 -2.12
CA SER A 165 11.56 -2.96 -2.28
C SER A 165 11.55 -2.56 -3.74
N LYS A 166 10.62 -1.71 -4.10
CA LYS A 166 10.45 -1.16 -5.44
C LYS A 166 10.11 0.31 -5.36
N ARG A 167 10.60 1.07 -6.33
CA ARG A 167 10.33 2.50 -6.43
C ARG A 167 8.89 2.75 -6.86
N TYR A 168 8.17 3.53 -6.08
CA TYR A 168 6.87 4.07 -6.41
C TYR A 168 7.02 5.57 -6.66
N ASP A 169 6.85 5.99 -7.91
CA ASP A 169 6.80 7.41 -8.26
C ASP A 169 5.43 8.00 -7.91
N VAL A 170 5.45 9.17 -7.28
CA VAL A 170 4.30 9.88 -6.75
C VAL A 170 4.35 11.31 -7.28
N ASN A 171 3.26 11.78 -7.88
CA ASN A 171 3.12 13.19 -8.21
C ASN A 171 2.25 13.87 -7.14
N LEU A 172 2.78 14.92 -6.50
CA LEU A 172 2.08 15.75 -5.52
C LEU A 172 2.00 17.18 -6.07
N PHE A 173 0.85 17.54 -6.65
CA PHE A 173 0.60 18.86 -7.27
C PHE A 173 1.68 19.31 -8.28
N GLY A 174 2.21 18.39 -9.08
CA GLY A 174 3.29 18.64 -10.03
C GLY A 174 4.69 18.31 -9.50
N ILE A 175 4.87 18.22 -8.18
CA ILE A 175 6.13 17.81 -7.56
C ILE A 175 6.32 16.31 -7.72
N LYS A 176 7.45 15.91 -8.32
CA LYS A 176 7.83 14.50 -8.45
C LYS A 176 8.49 14.02 -7.17
N LEU A 177 7.77 13.18 -6.44
CA LEU A 177 8.24 12.45 -5.28
C LEU A 177 8.38 10.96 -5.61
N HIS A 178 9.09 10.22 -4.77
CA HIS A 178 9.14 8.76 -4.83
C HIS A 178 9.41 8.15 -3.46
N VAL A 179 9.01 6.89 -3.32
CA VAL A 179 9.30 6.08 -2.12
C VAL A 179 9.61 4.65 -2.53
N ASP A 180 10.64 4.05 -1.94
CA ASP A 180 10.93 2.63 -2.09
C ASP A 180 10.14 1.84 -1.03
N SER A 181 9.25 0.97 -1.51
CA SER A 181 8.30 0.21 -0.68
C SER A 181 7.93 -1.09 -1.38
N ILE A 182 7.07 -1.90 -0.77
CA ILE A 182 6.16 -2.78 -1.50
C ILE A 182 4.74 -2.38 -1.14
N ALA A 183 3.85 -2.34 -2.13
CA ALA A 183 2.48 -1.94 -1.91
C ALA A 183 1.77 -2.91 -0.95
N PHE A 184 1.24 -2.33 0.12
CA PHE A 184 0.31 -2.98 1.04
C PHE A 184 -1.11 -2.48 0.76
N GLN A 185 -2.11 -3.29 1.09
CA GLN A 185 -3.48 -2.82 1.22
C GLN A 185 -4.21 -3.67 2.26
N GLU A 186 -5.23 -3.09 2.88
CA GLU A 186 -6.06 -3.85 3.80
C GLU A 186 -6.88 -4.91 3.06
N GLN A 187 -6.83 -6.13 3.59
CA GLN A 187 -7.64 -7.25 3.13
C GLN A 187 -9.12 -6.97 3.41
N ASP A 188 -9.99 -7.28 2.44
CA ASP A 188 -11.43 -7.37 2.65
C ASP A 188 -11.94 -8.82 2.50
N LYS A 189 -13.24 -9.03 2.71
CA LYS A 189 -13.85 -10.37 2.60
C LYS A 189 -14.49 -10.65 1.24
N VAL A 190 -14.30 -9.77 0.26
CA VAL A 190 -15.16 -9.65 -0.91
C VAL A 190 -14.37 -9.55 -2.21
N VAL A 191 -13.57 -8.50 -2.40
CA VAL A 191 -12.80 -8.23 -3.63
C VAL A 191 -11.31 -8.51 -3.40
N ALA A 192 -10.79 -8.10 -2.23
CA ALA A 192 -9.40 -8.26 -1.83
C ALA A 192 -9.28 -9.31 -0.71
N ALA A 193 -9.71 -10.54 -0.97
CA ALA A 193 -9.52 -11.66 -0.05
C ALA A 193 -8.03 -12.03 0.11
N CYS A 194 -7.68 -12.80 1.13
CA CYS A 194 -6.29 -13.04 1.54
C CYS A 194 -5.38 -13.52 0.41
N ALA A 195 -5.83 -14.49 -0.39
CA ALA A 195 -5.07 -15.01 -1.51
C ALA A 195 -4.91 -13.97 -2.64
N THR A 196 -5.97 -13.21 -2.94
CA THR A 196 -5.94 -12.12 -3.92
C THR A 196 -4.94 -11.03 -3.50
N THR A 197 -4.99 -10.57 -2.24
CA THR A 197 -4.06 -9.57 -1.72
C THR A 197 -2.63 -10.10 -1.71
N ALA A 198 -2.41 -11.37 -1.37
CA ALA A 198 -1.09 -12.00 -1.41
C ALA A 198 -0.52 -12.07 -2.84
N ILE A 199 -1.34 -12.44 -3.82
CA ILE A 199 -0.95 -12.42 -5.25
C ILE A 199 -0.63 -10.98 -5.65
N TRP A 200 -1.52 -10.02 -5.37
CA TRP A 200 -1.32 -8.61 -5.71
C TRP A 200 -0.02 -8.06 -5.13
N THR A 201 0.26 -8.29 -3.84
CA THR A 201 1.51 -7.88 -3.20
C THR A 201 2.73 -8.58 -3.81
N ALA A 202 2.63 -9.87 -4.15
CA ALA A 202 3.70 -10.58 -4.85
C ALA A 202 3.96 -9.99 -6.25
N LEU A 203 2.92 -9.63 -7.01
CA LEU A 203 3.07 -8.95 -8.31
C LEU A 203 3.77 -7.58 -8.17
N HIS A 204 3.49 -6.84 -7.09
CA HIS A 204 4.22 -5.61 -6.75
C HIS A 204 5.70 -5.86 -6.47
N ALA A 205 6.02 -6.96 -5.81
CA ALA A 205 7.39 -7.35 -5.46
C ALA A 205 8.20 -7.96 -6.60
N LEU A 206 7.56 -8.44 -7.68
CA LEU A 206 8.29 -9.08 -8.78
C LEU A 206 9.24 -8.10 -9.51
N PRO A 207 10.48 -8.54 -9.77
CA PRO A 207 11.48 -7.74 -10.47
C PRO A 207 11.11 -7.59 -11.94
N GLY A 208 11.46 -6.46 -12.56
CA GLY A 208 11.21 -6.20 -13.99
C GLY A 208 9.76 -5.90 -14.36
N ARG A 209 8.80 -6.11 -13.46
CA ARG A 209 7.39 -5.75 -13.68
C ARG A 209 7.17 -4.25 -13.48
N ASP A 210 6.39 -3.60 -14.32
CA ASP A 210 5.98 -2.21 -14.06
C ASP A 210 4.88 -2.18 -12.96
N VAL A 211 4.97 -1.23 -12.02
CA VAL A 211 3.95 -1.03 -10.98
C VAL A 211 2.58 -0.71 -11.60
N LYS A 212 2.57 -0.01 -12.75
CA LYS A 212 1.33 0.40 -13.43
C LYS A 212 0.64 -0.73 -14.18
N SER A 213 1.35 -1.82 -14.50
CA SER A 213 0.79 -2.98 -15.21
C SER A 213 0.24 -4.07 -14.30
N ILE A 214 0.29 -3.88 -12.98
CA ILE A 214 -0.23 -4.84 -12.01
C ILE A 214 -1.76 -4.77 -12.02
N PRO A 215 -2.51 -5.88 -12.15
CA PRO A 215 -3.97 -5.86 -12.11
C PRO A 215 -4.52 -5.42 -10.74
N SER A 216 -5.76 -4.94 -10.73
CA SER A 216 -6.55 -4.71 -9.51
C SER A 216 -6.94 -6.03 -8.81
N CYS A 217 -7.45 -5.96 -7.58
CA CYS A 217 -7.86 -7.16 -6.84
C CYS A 217 -9.05 -7.87 -7.49
N SER A 218 -10.01 -7.09 -8.01
CA SER A 218 -11.15 -7.62 -8.73
C SER A 218 -10.72 -8.35 -9.99
N GLU A 219 -9.77 -7.82 -10.76
CA GLU A 219 -9.20 -8.48 -11.94
C GLU A 219 -8.49 -9.79 -11.57
N ILE A 220 -7.64 -9.79 -10.54
CA ILE A 220 -6.96 -11.01 -10.06
C ILE A 220 -7.98 -12.07 -9.67
N THR A 221 -9.02 -11.67 -8.94
CA THR A 221 -10.06 -12.60 -8.48
C THR A 221 -10.88 -13.14 -9.65
N ILE A 222 -11.25 -12.31 -10.61
CA ILE A 222 -11.98 -12.74 -11.82
C ILE A 222 -11.12 -13.71 -12.66
N ALA A 223 -9.82 -13.42 -12.83
CA ALA A 223 -8.88 -14.31 -13.50
C ALA A 223 -8.78 -15.68 -12.80
N ALA A 224 -8.85 -15.69 -11.47
CA ALA A 224 -8.85 -16.91 -10.67
C ALA A 224 -10.13 -17.76 -10.87
N LEU A 225 -11.27 -17.14 -11.19
CA LEU A 225 -12.58 -17.79 -11.26
C LEU A 225 -12.97 -18.25 -12.67
N ASN A 226 -12.57 -17.54 -13.72
CA ASN A 226 -13.11 -17.68 -15.08
C ASN A 226 -12.82 -19.01 -15.83
N PHE A 227 -12.08 -19.97 -15.26
CA PHE A 227 -11.57 -21.14 -16.02
C PHE A 227 -11.75 -22.50 -15.34
N ALA A 228 -12.72 -22.67 -14.46
CA ALA A 228 -13.02 -23.98 -13.86
C ALA A 228 -14.40 -24.48 -14.28
N ASP A 229 -14.41 -25.50 -15.16
CA ASP A 229 -15.61 -26.30 -15.46
C ASP A 229 -16.19 -26.87 -14.15
N GLY A 230 -17.46 -26.59 -13.89
CA GLY A 230 -18.15 -27.01 -12.66
C GLY A 230 -17.85 -26.17 -11.42
N SER A 231 -17.19 -25.01 -11.53
CA SER A 231 -17.02 -24.11 -10.38
C SER A 231 -18.30 -23.34 -10.06
N ASN A 232 -18.97 -23.73 -8.96
CA ASN A 232 -20.10 -22.99 -8.39
C ASN A 232 -19.69 -21.71 -7.63
N ASN A 233 -18.50 -21.17 -7.88
CA ASN A 233 -17.94 -20.04 -7.14
C ASN A 233 -18.09 -18.74 -7.94
N GLY A 234 -19.26 -18.10 -7.81
CA GLY A 234 -19.48 -16.75 -8.33
C GLY A 234 -18.55 -15.71 -7.70
N PHE A 235 -18.23 -14.66 -8.44
CA PHE A 235 -17.60 -13.46 -7.88
C PHE A 235 -18.66 -12.69 -7.07
N PRO A 236 -18.40 -12.27 -5.81
CA PRO A 236 -17.15 -12.31 -5.05
C PRO A 236 -16.90 -13.66 -4.34
N ASN A 237 -15.62 -14.04 -4.18
CA ASN A 237 -15.23 -15.29 -3.51
C ASN A 237 -14.43 -15.02 -2.22
N LYS A 238 -14.77 -15.73 -1.14
CA LYS A 238 -14.12 -15.61 0.17
C LYS A 238 -12.71 -16.25 0.20
N HIS A 239 -12.45 -17.25 -0.64
CA HIS A 239 -11.17 -17.97 -0.63
C HIS A 239 -10.78 -18.44 -2.04
N LEU A 240 -9.50 -18.34 -2.39
CA LEU A 240 -8.95 -18.98 -3.58
C LEU A 240 -8.27 -20.30 -3.21
N THR A 241 -8.56 -21.34 -3.96
CA THR A 241 -7.85 -22.61 -3.88
C THR A 241 -6.43 -22.48 -4.46
N HIS A 242 -5.58 -23.45 -4.16
CA HIS A 242 -4.21 -23.48 -4.71
C HIS A 242 -4.18 -23.44 -6.25
N LYS A 243 -5.09 -24.17 -6.92
CA LYS A 243 -5.20 -24.14 -8.39
C LYS A 243 -5.62 -22.78 -8.91
N GLN A 244 -6.50 -22.08 -8.19
CA GLN A 244 -6.94 -20.73 -8.57
C GLN A 244 -5.83 -19.69 -8.40
N ILE A 245 -4.99 -19.81 -7.35
CA ILE A 245 -3.79 -18.98 -7.19
C ILE A 245 -2.83 -19.18 -8.38
N GLN A 246 -2.52 -20.44 -8.69
CA GLN A 246 -1.69 -20.81 -9.84
C GLN A 246 -2.26 -20.26 -11.16
N ARG A 247 -3.58 -20.37 -11.35
CA ARG A 247 -4.26 -19.87 -12.54
C ARG A 247 -4.16 -18.35 -12.68
N SER A 248 -4.33 -17.60 -11.59
CA SER A 248 -4.12 -16.14 -11.62
C SER A 248 -2.71 -15.82 -12.09
N LEU A 249 -1.69 -16.54 -11.62
CA LEU A 249 -0.31 -16.33 -12.09
C LEU A 249 -0.11 -16.71 -13.56
N ASP A 250 -0.76 -17.77 -14.05
CA ASP A 250 -0.72 -18.15 -15.47
C ASP A 250 -1.31 -17.06 -16.38
N VAL A 251 -2.42 -16.43 -15.96
CA VAL A 251 -3.05 -15.30 -16.70
C VAL A 251 -2.10 -14.10 -16.76
N GLU A 252 -1.33 -13.87 -15.69
CA GLU A 252 -0.30 -12.84 -15.64
C GLU A 252 0.98 -13.20 -16.41
N GLY A 253 1.02 -14.35 -17.10
CA GLY A 253 2.14 -14.82 -17.90
C GLY A 253 3.35 -15.30 -17.09
N LEU A 254 3.17 -15.55 -15.79
CA LEU A 254 4.26 -15.92 -14.88
C LEU A 254 4.45 -17.43 -14.84
N ARG A 255 5.70 -17.86 -14.65
CA ARG A 255 5.99 -19.23 -14.23
C ARG A 255 5.97 -19.28 -12.71
N TYR A 256 5.73 -20.45 -12.15
CA TYR A 256 5.80 -20.60 -10.70
C TYR A 256 6.35 -21.96 -10.30
N HIS A 257 7.06 -21.96 -9.16
CA HIS A 257 7.38 -23.18 -8.46
C HIS A 257 6.39 -23.36 -7.31
N SER A 258 5.71 -24.51 -7.30
CA SER A 258 4.78 -24.88 -6.22
C SER A 258 5.30 -26.10 -5.47
N SER A 259 5.41 -25.98 -4.15
CA SER A 259 5.90 -27.05 -3.29
C SER A 259 5.01 -27.20 -2.06
N ALA A 260 4.71 -28.44 -1.70
CA ALA A 260 4.14 -28.77 -0.40
C ALA A 260 5.27 -29.14 0.56
N LEU A 261 5.45 -28.35 1.61
CA LEU A 261 6.44 -28.56 2.65
C LEU A 261 5.74 -29.27 3.82
N THR A 262 5.90 -30.59 3.90
CA THR A 262 5.33 -31.44 4.95
C THR A 262 6.35 -31.94 5.97
N SER A 263 7.63 -32.02 5.57
CA SER A 263 8.73 -32.57 6.39
C SER A 263 9.97 -31.68 6.45
N ALA A 264 9.85 -30.41 6.02
CA ALA A 264 10.97 -29.49 5.99
C ALA A 264 11.40 -29.05 7.40
N THR A 265 12.71 -29.04 7.66
CA THR A 265 13.24 -28.48 8.91
C THR A 265 13.14 -26.95 8.89
N LYS A 266 13.05 -26.32 10.08
CA LYS A 266 13.06 -24.86 10.23
C LYS A 266 14.27 -24.21 9.54
N LYS A 267 15.46 -24.81 9.68
CA LYS A 267 16.70 -24.30 9.07
C LYS A 267 16.62 -24.32 7.54
N TRP A 268 16.14 -25.43 6.96
CA TRP A 268 15.95 -25.52 5.51
C TRP A 268 14.94 -24.47 5.02
N PHE A 269 13.81 -24.31 5.70
CA PHE A 269 12.79 -23.34 5.31
C PHE A 269 13.30 -21.89 5.38
N GLN A 270 14.10 -21.56 6.40
CA GLN A 270 14.76 -20.26 6.48
C GLN A 270 15.71 -20.03 5.31
N SER A 271 16.59 -21.00 5.00
CA SER A 271 17.49 -20.90 3.83
C SER A 271 16.73 -20.78 2.52
N TYR A 272 15.63 -21.51 2.37
CA TYR A 272 14.76 -21.44 1.20
C TYR A 272 14.13 -20.06 1.05
N ILE A 273 13.59 -19.47 2.12
CA ILE A 273 13.02 -18.12 2.09
C ILE A 273 14.10 -17.09 1.77
N SER A 274 15.24 -17.13 2.48
CA SER A 274 16.34 -16.20 2.29
C SER A 274 16.83 -16.21 0.84
N ALA A 275 17.06 -17.38 0.24
CA ALA A 275 17.53 -17.48 -1.15
C ALA A 275 16.61 -16.78 -2.16
N HIS A 276 15.28 -16.87 -1.96
CA HIS A 276 14.31 -16.20 -2.82
C HIS A 276 14.25 -14.70 -2.58
N ILE A 277 14.19 -14.26 -1.33
CA ILE A 277 14.20 -12.83 -0.98
C ILE A 277 15.49 -12.17 -1.46
N ASP A 278 16.63 -12.82 -1.27
CA ASP A 278 17.95 -12.36 -1.74
C ASP A 278 18.00 -12.21 -3.27
N SER A 279 17.18 -12.99 -3.98
CA SER A 279 16.98 -12.92 -5.44
C SER A 279 15.84 -11.99 -5.88
N ASP A 280 15.25 -11.21 -4.97
CA ASP A 280 14.06 -10.37 -5.21
C ASP A 280 12.82 -11.14 -5.69
N LEU A 281 12.75 -12.44 -5.40
CA LEU A 281 11.60 -13.29 -5.73
C LEU A 281 10.66 -13.40 -4.53
N PRO A 282 9.41 -12.90 -4.63
CA PRO A 282 8.44 -13.03 -3.55
C PRO A 282 7.97 -14.48 -3.40
N ILE A 283 7.47 -14.82 -2.21
CA ILE A 283 6.94 -16.14 -1.89
C ILE A 283 5.53 -15.98 -1.34
N ILE A 284 4.57 -16.68 -1.93
CA ILE A 284 3.21 -16.78 -1.41
C ILE A 284 3.13 -18.05 -0.55
N CYS A 285 2.86 -17.91 0.74
CA CYS A 285 2.73 -19.02 1.67
C CYS A 285 1.26 -19.26 2.04
N GLY A 286 0.77 -20.47 1.78
CA GLY A 286 -0.51 -20.97 2.27
C GLY A 286 -0.29 -21.90 3.46
N PHE A 287 -0.96 -21.62 4.57
CA PHE A 287 -0.89 -22.43 5.79
C PHE A 287 -2.19 -23.20 5.98
N HIS A 288 -2.08 -24.50 6.21
CA HIS A 288 -3.19 -25.34 6.63
C HIS A 288 -2.81 -26.02 7.94
N ALA A 289 -3.55 -25.70 8.99
CA ALA A 289 -3.45 -26.38 10.29
C ALA A 289 -4.56 -27.42 10.36
N ASP A 290 -4.19 -28.70 10.41
CA ASP A 290 -5.14 -29.76 10.75
C ASP A 290 -5.31 -29.78 12.27
N SER A 291 -6.52 -29.49 12.76
CA SER A 291 -6.85 -29.50 14.20
C SER A 291 -6.61 -30.86 14.84
N ASP A 292 -6.74 -31.93 14.07
CA ASP A 292 -6.80 -33.30 14.60
C ASP A 292 -5.44 -34.01 14.62
N THR A 293 -4.44 -33.51 13.88
CA THR A 293 -3.13 -34.17 13.75
C THR A 293 -1.96 -33.37 14.32
N HIS A 294 -2.20 -32.17 14.85
CA HIS A 294 -1.15 -31.19 15.19
C HIS A 294 -0.11 -30.97 14.07
N SER A 295 -0.45 -31.33 12.82
CA SER A 295 0.43 -31.20 11.67
C SER A 295 0.11 -29.92 10.90
N THR A 296 1.14 -29.14 10.58
CA THR A 296 1.01 -27.93 9.77
C THR A 296 1.55 -28.22 8.38
N ARG A 297 0.71 -28.07 7.36
CA ARG A 297 1.14 -28.16 5.96
C ARG A 297 1.34 -26.76 5.42
N ILE A 298 2.54 -26.48 4.92
CA ILE A 298 2.86 -25.21 4.26
C ILE A 298 2.91 -25.47 2.76
N ARG A 299 2.17 -24.70 1.97
CA ARG A 299 2.33 -24.65 0.51
C ARG A 299 2.97 -23.33 0.13
N THR A 300 4.04 -23.38 -0.64
CA THR A 300 4.68 -22.18 -1.18
C THR A 300 4.45 -22.10 -2.68
N VAL A 301 4.10 -20.92 -3.17
CA VAL A 301 4.10 -20.60 -4.60
C VAL A 301 5.07 -19.45 -4.82
N ILE A 302 6.08 -19.67 -5.65
CA ILE A 302 7.07 -18.64 -6.01
C ILE A 302 6.82 -18.24 -7.46
N PRO A 303 6.25 -17.06 -7.72
CA PRO A 303 6.17 -16.53 -9.07
C PRO A 303 7.56 -16.13 -9.58
N ARG A 304 7.81 -16.37 -10.86
CA ARG A 304 9.04 -16.05 -11.59
C ARG A 304 8.72 -15.61 -13.01
#